data_AF-A0A2D6JT72-F1
#
_entry.id   AF-A0A2D6JT72-F1
#
_cell.length_a   1.000
_cell.length_b   1.000
_cell.length_c   1.000
_cell.angle_alpha   90.00
_cell.angle_beta   90.00
_cell.angle_gamma   90.00
#
_symmetry.space_group_name_H-M   'P 1'
#
loop_
_entity.id
_entity.type
_entity.pdbx_description
1 polymer ?
#
loop_
_entity_poly.entity_id
_entity_poly.type
_entity_poly.pdbx_seq_one_letter_code
_entity_poly.pdbx_strand_id
1 'polypeptide(L)'
;MGGGVMGKVNAKGRNKYEAHIRLHRGVTNSEAWETISCEAKALLIEIWARHNGSNNGRIPFSHREARKTLSAGRGGKKVHGRKVIAAFGALEETGFLIAREKGSFNWKVGAGEGRATEWEITTEPCDGQPAKKLYRTWTKKQNPDATVDAAGVHSGSRKGKSTQETPPNGIHSGSRSDRLTGSNGVRSGSTF
;
A
#
# COMPACT_ATOMS: atom_id res chain seq x y z
N MET A 1 16.50 6.11 -38.46
CA MET A 1 15.99 6.94 -37.35
C MET A 1 14.52 7.21 -37.60
N GLY A 2 13.62 6.58 -36.83
CA GLY A 2 12.17 6.71 -37.05
C GLY A 2 11.65 7.96 -36.37
N GLY A 3 11.32 9.00 -37.15
CA GLY A 3 10.67 10.20 -36.66
C GLY A 3 9.25 9.88 -36.18
N GLY A 4 9.01 10.03 -34.87
CA GLY A 4 7.67 9.92 -34.30
C GLY A 4 6.77 11.02 -34.85
N VAL A 5 5.67 10.64 -35.51
CA VAL A 5 4.63 11.56 -35.96
C VAL A 5 3.98 12.17 -34.73
N MET A 6 4.41 13.37 -34.35
CA MET A 6 3.77 14.17 -33.32
C MET A 6 2.35 14.49 -33.79
N GLY A 7 1.38 13.75 -33.27
CA GLY A 7 -0.02 13.87 -33.65
C GLY A 7 -0.49 15.32 -33.52
N LYS A 8 -0.86 15.94 -34.64
CA LYS A 8 -1.32 17.34 -34.68
C LYS A 8 -2.48 17.53 -33.71
N VAL A 9 -2.30 18.45 -32.77
CA VAL A 9 -3.37 18.90 -31.87
C VAL A 9 -4.47 19.52 -32.75
N ASN A 10 -5.72 19.11 -32.55
CA ASN A 10 -6.83 19.66 -33.33
C ASN A 10 -7.06 21.14 -32.99
N ALA A 11 -7.86 21.84 -33.79
CA ALA A 11 -8.17 23.26 -33.59
C ALA A 11 -8.80 23.59 -32.21
N LYS A 12 -9.25 22.58 -31.45
CA LYS A 12 -9.79 22.70 -30.09
C LYS A 12 -8.77 22.33 -29.01
N GLY A 13 -7.48 22.26 -29.35
CA GLY A 13 -6.42 21.90 -28.40
C GLY A 13 -6.39 20.43 -28.01
N ARG A 14 -7.18 19.55 -28.64
CA ARG A 14 -7.25 18.13 -28.28
C ARG A 14 -6.34 17.29 -29.16
N ASN A 15 -5.47 16.53 -28.54
CA ASN A 15 -4.69 15.49 -29.20
C ASN A 15 -5.44 14.15 -29.10
N LYS A 16 -5.71 13.49 -30.23
CA LYS A 16 -6.31 12.14 -30.24
C LYS A 16 -5.30 11.07 -29.81
N TYR A 17 -4.02 11.37 -29.88
CA TYR A 17 -2.91 10.42 -29.75
C TYR A 17 -2.22 10.48 -28.38
N GLU A 18 -2.55 11.45 -27.53
CA GLU A 18 -2.02 11.53 -26.17
C GLU A 18 -2.98 10.84 -25.20
N ALA A 19 -2.52 9.75 -24.59
CA ALA A 19 -3.28 9.05 -23.55
C ALA A 19 -3.11 9.79 -22.22
N HIS A 20 -4.22 10.05 -21.53
CA HIS A 20 -4.23 10.69 -20.23
C HIS A 20 -5.19 9.95 -19.28
N ILE A 21 -4.92 10.07 -17.99
CA ILE A 21 -5.79 9.57 -16.93
C ILE A 21 -6.79 10.67 -16.56
N ARG A 22 -8.10 10.38 -16.53
CA ARG A 22 -9.13 11.36 -16.15
C ARG A 22 -9.69 11.07 -14.76
N LEU A 23 -9.24 11.83 -13.78
CA LEU A 23 -9.88 11.85 -12.45
C LEU A 23 -11.06 12.82 -12.45
N HIS A 24 -12.28 12.29 -12.46
CA HIS A 24 -13.49 13.10 -12.33
C HIS A 24 -13.65 13.63 -10.90
N ARG A 25 -14.22 14.84 -10.74
CA ARG A 25 -14.52 15.44 -9.43
C ARG A 25 -15.38 14.53 -8.53
N GLY A 26 -16.27 13.73 -9.12
CA GLY A 26 -17.06 12.75 -8.36
C GLY A 26 -16.21 11.65 -7.70
N VAL A 27 -15.03 11.36 -8.22
CA VAL A 27 -14.06 10.46 -7.58
C VAL A 27 -13.37 11.19 -6.43
N THR A 28 -12.80 12.38 -6.68
CA THR A 28 -11.99 13.09 -5.67
C THR A 28 -12.82 13.63 -4.50
N ASN A 29 -14.11 13.90 -4.72
CA ASN A 29 -15.03 14.41 -3.71
C ASN A 29 -15.83 13.29 -3.01
N SER A 30 -15.54 12.01 -3.29
CA SER A 30 -16.22 10.91 -2.60
C SER A 30 -15.60 10.66 -1.23
N GLU A 31 -16.43 10.23 -0.28
CA GLU A 31 -15.97 9.85 1.07
C GLU A 31 -14.94 8.71 1.02
N ALA A 32 -15.12 7.80 0.05
CA ALA A 32 -14.16 6.74 -0.27
C ALA A 32 -12.77 7.29 -0.58
N TRP A 33 -12.67 8.32 -1.43
CA TRP A 33 -11.39 8.93 -1.78
C TRP A 33 -10.74 9.68 -0.61
N GLU A 34 -11.54 10.33 0.23
CA GLU A 34 -11.03 11.02 1.41
C GLU A 34 -10.46 10.05 2.45
N THR A 35 -11.04 8.86 2.58
CA THR A 35 -10.66 7.87 3.60
C THR A 35 -9.39 7.10 3.25
N ILE A 36 -9.12 6.83 1.97
CA ILE A 36 -7.95 6.03 1.58
C ILE A 36 -6.61 6.76 1.78
N SER A 37 -5.56 6.00 2.07
CA SER A 37 -4.20 6.52 2.28
C SER A 37 -3.58 7.12 1.02
N CYS A 38 -2.52 7.92 1.19
CA CYS A 38 -1.75 8.46 0.07
C CYS A 38 -1.14 7.35 -0.80
N GLU A 39 -0.67 6.26 -0.18
CA GLU A 39 -0.16 5.10 -0.90
C GLU A 39 -1.25 4.42 -1.74
N ALA A 40 -2.49 4.33 -1.24
CA ALA A 40 -3.62 3.80 -2.01
C ALA A 40 -4.01 4.69 -3.18
N LYS A 41 -4.02 6.02 -3.00
CA LYS A 41 -4.26 6.97 -4.10
C LYS A 41 -3.21 6.84 -5.20
N ALA A 42 -1.94 6.81 -4.82
CA ALA A 42 -0.84 6.61 -5.76
C ALA A 42 -0.95 5.25 -6.49
N LEU A 43 -1.28 4.19 -5.74
CA LEU A 43 -1.47 2.86 -6.30
C LEU A 43 -2.60 2.82 -7.34
N LEU A 44 -3.73 3.47 -7.07
CA LEU A 44 -4.84 3.54 -8.01
C LEU A 44 -4.44 4.24 -9.32
N ILE A 45 -3.67 5.33 -9.22
CA ILE A 45 -3.17 6.06 -10.39
C ILE A 45 -2.23 5.18 -11.23
N GLU A 46 -1.34 4.41 -10.58
CA GLU A 46 -0.44 3.48 -11.29
C GLU A 46 -1.19 2.37 -12.02
N ILE A 47 -2.27 1.84 -11.43
CA ILE A 47 -3.14 0.86 -12.09
C ILE A 47 -3.86 1.50 -13.28
N TRP A 48 -4.34 2.73 -13.11
CA TRP A 48 -5.00 3.47 -14.18
C TRP A 48 -4.04 3.83 -15.33
N ALA A 49 -2.77 4.10 -15.03
CA ALA A 49 -1.74 4.31 -16.04
C ALA A 49 -1.48 3.07 -16.90
N ARG A 50 -1.72 1.87 -16.36
CA ARG A 50 -1.64 0.60 -17.09
C ARG A 50 -2.90 0.29 -17.90
N HIS A 51 -3.98 1.03 -17.68
CA HIS A 51 -5.22 0.86 -18.43
C HIS A 51 -5.09 1.51 -19.81
N ASN A 52 -5.31 0.73 -20.88
CA ASN A 52 -5.20 1.18 -22.27
C ASN A 52 -6.57 1.46 -22.94
N GLY A 53 -7.65 1.45 -22.16
CA GLY A 53 -9.01 1.68 -22.64
C GLY A 53 -9.79 0.40 -22.97
N SER A 54 -9.12 -0.74 -23.13
CA SER A 54 -9.75 -2.02 -23.46
C SER A 54 -9.37 -3.17 -22.53
N ASN A 55 -8.32 -3.02 -21.72
CA ASN A 55 -7.84 -4.07 -20.81
C ASN A 55 -8.41 -3.96 -19.38
N ASN A 56 -9.47 -3.17 -19.15
CA ASN A 56 -10.09 -3.12 -17.84
C ASN A 56 -10.55 -4.53 -17.41
N GLY A 57 -10.31 -4.88 -16.16
CA GLY A 57 -10.58 -6.22 -15.63
C GLY A 57 -9.49 -7.26 -15.91
N ARG A 58 -8.50 -6.93 -16.75
CA ARG A 58 -7.33 -7.76 -17.07
C ARG A 58 -6.02 -7.01 -16.84
N ILE A 59 -6.00 -6.05 -15.93
CA ILE A 59 -4.82 -5.23 -15.65
C ILE A 59 -3.93 -5.99 -14.67
N PRO A 60 -2.78 -6.55 -15.09
CA PRO A 60 -1.93 -7.31 -14.19
C PRO A 60 -1.13 -6.35 -13.30
N PHE A 61 -1.28 -6.51 -11.99
CA PHE A 61 -0.41 -5.79 -11.06
C PHE A 61 -0.22 -6.53 -9.75
N SER A 62 1.01 -6.96 -9.50
CA SER A 62 1.37 -7.70 -8.28
C SER A 62 1.76 -6.76 -7.13
N HIS A 63 1.65 -7.27 -5.90
CA HIS A 63 2.13 -6.58 -4.70
C HIS A 63 3.63 -6.23 -4.75
N ARG A 64 4.43 -7.06 -5.41
CA ARG A 64 5.89 -6.85 -5.55
C ARG A 64 6.17 -5.68 -6.50
N GLU A 65 5.50 -5.65 -7.64
CA GLU A 65 5.60 -4.55 -8.60
C GLU A 65 5.06 -3.25 -8.00
N ALA A 66 3.91 -3.29 -7.32
CA ALA A 66 3.34 -2.15 -6.63
C ALA A 66 4.34 -1.57 -5.61
N ARG A 67 4.97 -2.43 -4.79
CA ARG A 67 6.00 -1.99 -3.84
C ARG A 67 7.18 -1.33 -4.54
N LYS A 68 7.66 -1.89 -5.65
CA LYS A 68 8.78 -1.32 -6.42
C LYS A 68 8.40 0.06 -6.97
N THR A 69 7.24 0.15 -7.59
CA THR A 69 6.72 1.38 -8.22
C THR A 69 6.53 2.49 -7.20
N LEU A 70 5.84 2.21 -6.09
CA LEU A 70 5.63 3.20 -5.01
C LEU A 70 6.91 3.59 -4.26
N SER A 71 7.98 2.81 -4.40
CA SER A 71 9.30 3.14 -3.83
C SER A 71 10.17 3.93 -4.81
N ALA A 72 9.81 4.00 -6.09
CA ALA A 72 10.51 4.81 -7.08
C ALA A 72 10.38 6.29 -6.68
N GLY A 73 11.50 6.99 -6.55
CA GLY A 73 11.55 8.39 -6.11
C GLY A 73 11.71 8.61 -4.60
N ARG A 74 11.76 7.56 -3.77
CA ARG A 74 11.94 7.69 -2.30
C ARG A 74 13.40 7.70 -1.83
N GLY A 75 14.36 8.06 -2.69
CA GLY A 75 15.78 8.14 -2.33
C GLY A 75 16.34 6.84 -1.72
N GLY A 76 15.97 5.68 -2.27
CA GLY A 76 16.37 4.36 -1.78
C GLY A 76 15.51 3.78 -0.64
N LYS A 77 14.61 4.56 -0.03
CA LYS A 77 13.71 4.08 1.03
C LYS A 77 12.58 3.25 0.43
N LYS A 78 12.45 1.99 0.86
CA LYS A 78 11.38 1.09 0.39
C LYS A 78 10.08 1.33 1.15
N VAL A 79 8.96 1.36 0.43
CA VAL A 79 7.63 1.20 1.04
C VAL A 79 7.59 -0.16 1.72
N HIS A 80 7.04 -0.22 2.93
CA HIS A 80 6.89 -1.48 3.64
C HIS A 80 5.77 -2.34 3.02
N GLY A 81 5.99 -3.65 2.89
CA GLY A 81 5.07 -4.55 2.19
C GLY A 81 3.64 -4.55 2.75
N ARG A 82 3.49 -4.51 4.09
CA ARG A 82 2.19 -4.40 4.76
C ARG A 82 1.39 -3.17 4.33
N LYS A 83 2.06 -2.03 4.04
CA LYS A 83 1.37 -0.83 3.55
C LYS A 83 0.79 -1.03 2.14
N VAL A 84 1.50 -1.76 1.29
CA VAL A 84 1.04 -2.07 -0.07
C VAL A 84 -0.17 -3.00 -0.01
N ILE A 85 -0.11 -4.04 0.82
CA ILE A 85 -1.25 -4.95 1.03
C ILE A 85 -2.47 -4.19 1.59
N ALA A 86 -2.26 -3.34 2.60
CA ALA A 86 -3.33 -2.51 3.16
C ALA A 86 -3.91 -1.53 2.12
N ALA A 87 -3.07 -0.99 1.22
CA ALA A 87 -3.52 -0.10 0.16
C ALA A 87 -4.41 -0.82 -0.86
N PHE A 88 -4.05 -2.03 -1.30
CA PHE A 88 -4.94 -2.85 -2.14
C PHE A 88 -6.26 -3.17 -1.43
N GLY A 89 -6.19 -3.61 -0.17
CA GLY A 89 -7.39 -3.90 0.62
C GLY A 89 -8.31 -2.69 0.77
N ALA A 90 -7.76 -1.50 1.02
CA ALA A 90 -8.54 -0.27 1.12
C ALA A 90 -9.22 0.09 -0.22
N LEU A 91 -8.54 -0.10 -1.36
CA LEU A 91 -9.12 0.16 -2.68
C LEU A 91 -10.23 -0.84 -3.05
N GLU A 92 -10.09 -2.10 -2.65
CA GLU A 92 -11.16 -3.10 -2.79
C GLU A 92 -12.35 -2.77 -1.89
N GLU A 93 -12.10 -2.50 -0.61
CA GLU A 93 -13.14 -2.19 0.38
C GLU A 93 -13.94 -0.94 0.02
N THR A 94 -13.24 0.11 -0.43
CA THR A 94 -13.88 1.36 -0.87
C THR A 94 -14.50 1.27 -2.25
N GLY A 95 -14.33 0.15 -2.95
CA GLY A 95 -14.97 -0.09 -4.25
C GLY A 95 -14.33 0.67 -5.41
N PHE A 96 -13.05 1.07 -5.32
CA PHE A 96 -12.30 1.57 -6.47
C PHE A 96 -11.76 0.45 -7.36
N LEU A 97 -11.42 -0.69 -6.76
CA LEU A 97 -10.89 -1.86 -7.46
C LEU A 97 -11.71 -3.11 -7.19
N ILE A 98 -11.70 -4.03 -8.15
CA ILE A 98 -12.18 -5.41 -7.99
C ILE A 98 -11.06 -6.34 -8.48
N ALA A 99 -10.65 -7.30 -7.64
CA ALA A 99 -9.78 -8.38 -8.07
C ALA A 99 -10.60 -9.38 -8.91
N ARG A 100 -10.36 -9.43 -10.22
CA ARG A 100 -11.07 -10.33 -11.15
C ARG A 100 -10.50 -11.72 -11.13
N GLU A 101 -9.18 -11.81 -11.18
CA GLU A 101 -8.46 -13.05 -11.03
C GLU A 101 -7.35 -12.88 -10.00
N LYS A 102 -7.42 -13.66 -8.92
CA LYS A 102 -6.36 -13.65 -7.90
C LYS A 102 -5.14 -14.35 -8.45
N GLY A 103 -3.99 -13.68 -8.36
CA GLY A 103 -2.72 -14.27 -8.74
C GLY A 103 -2.43 -15.54 -7.93
N SER A 104 -1.87 -16.54 -8.60
CA SER A 104 -1.46 -17.79 -7.97
C SER A 104 0.03 -18.02 -8.22
N PHE A 105 0.75 -18.36 -7.16
CA PHE A 105 2.16 -18.75 -7.20
C PHE A 105 2.24 -20.27 -7.32
N ASN A 106 1.80 -20.82 -8.46
CA ASN A 106 1.95 -22.24 -8.71
C ASN A 106 3.31 -22.46 -9.39
N TRP A 107 4.32 -22.80 -8.59
CA TRP A 107 5.75 -22.89 -8.97
C TRP A 107 6.11 -24.16 -9.75
N LYS A 108 5.15 -24.82 -10.41
CA LYS A 108 5.44 -26.08 -11.10
C LYS A 108 6.37 -25.79 -12.28
N VAL A 109 7.59 -26.33 -12.22
CA VAL A 109 8.67 -26.16 -13.20
C VAL A 109 8.12 -26.48 -14.60
N GLY A 110 7.94 -25.46 -15.43
CA GLY A 110 7.34 -25.57 -16.77
C GLY A 110 6.05 -24.77 -17.00
N ALA A 111 5.40 -24.28 -15.94
CA ALA A 111 4.13 -23.55 -16.03
C ALA A 111 4.26 -22.03 -15.82
N GLY A 112 5.22 -21.40 -16.50
CA GLY A 112 5.32 -19.91 -16.59
C GLY A 112 5.61 -19.16 -15.28
N GLU A 113 5.96 -17.88 -15.40
CA GLU A 113 6.09 -16.98 -14.25
C GLU A 113 4.76 -16.87 -13.49
N GLY A 114 4.81 -16.80 -12.16
CA GLY A 114 3.61 -16.73 -11.31
C GLY A 114 2.65 -15.63 -11.76
N ARG A 115 1.36 -15.97 -11.83
CA ARG A 115 0.34 -15.04 -12.35
C ARG A 115 0.11 -13.89 -11.37
N ALA A 116 0.18 -12.66 -11.86
CA ALA A 116 -0.20 -11.48 -11.09
C ALA A 116 -1.73 -11.43 -10.92
N THR A 117 -2.20 -10.76 -9.87
CA THR A 117 -3.64 -10.45 -9.75
C THR A 117 -4.05 -9.50 -10.85
N GLU A 118 -5.18 -9.79 -11.48
CA GLU A 118 -5.82 -8.95 -12.50
C GLU A 118 -6.89 -8.07 -11.87
N TRP A 119 -6.82 -6.77 -12.18
CA TRP A 119 -7.65 -5.75 -11.55
C TRP A 119 -8.64 -5.12 -12.53
N GLU A 120 -9.84 -4.84 -12.04
CA GLU A 120 -10.85 -4.00 -12.67
C GLU A 120 -10.92 -2.66 -11.93
N ILE A 121 -10.86 -1.55 -12.67
CA ILE A 121 -11.10 -0.20 -12.18
C ILE A 121 -12.59 0.09 -12.31
N THR A 122 -13.28 0.31 -11.19
CA THR A 122 -14.75 0.46 -11.18
C THR A 122 -15.22 1.81 -11.76
N THR A 123 -14.34 2.79 -11.90
CA THR A 123 -14.64 4.10 -12.50
C THR A 123 -14.73 4.04 -14.03
N GLU A 124 -14.15 3.00 -14.64
CA GLU A 124 -14.10 2.82 -16.09
C GLU A 124 -15.05 1.71 -16.55
N PRO A 125 -15.58 1.78 -17.78
CA PRO A 125 -16.31 0.66 -18.39
C PRO A 125 -15.44 -0.60 -18.48
N CYS A 126 -16.05 -1.78 -18.45
CA CYS A 126 -15.36 -3.06 -18.54
C CYS A 126 -16.19 -4.02 -19.40
N ASP A 127 -15.60 -4.69 -20.38
CA ASP A 127 -16.26 -5.70 -21.23
C ASP A 127 -17.63 -5.27 -21.81
N GLY A 128 -17.73 -4.02 -22.27
CA GLY A 128 -18.98 -3.46 -22.82
C GLY A 128 -20.04 -3.09 -21.77
N GLN A 129 -19.78 -3.34 -20.49
CA GLN A 129 -20.63 -2.92 -19.38
C GLN A 129 -20.29 -1.50 -18.91
N PRO A 130 -21.30 -0.72 -18.46
CA PRO A 130 -21.05 0.61 -17.92
C PRO A 130 -20.21 0.53 -16.64
N ALA A 131 -19.47 1.61 -16.36
CA ALA A 131 -18.68 1.75 -15.15
C ALA A 131 -19.55 1.59 -13.88
N LYS A 132 -19.16 0.65 -13.01
CA LYS A 132 -19.91 0.29 -11.79
C LYS A 132 -19.93 1.41 -10.75
N LYS A 133 -18.84 2.17 -10.63
CA LYS A 133 -18.67 3.31 -9.71
C LYS A 133 -19.03 3.00 -8.25
N LEU A 134 -18.63 1.83 -7.75
CA LEU A 134 -18.97 1.33 -6.40
C LEU A 134 -18.53 2.29 -5.27
N TYR A 135 -17.46 3.04 -5.48
CA TYR A 135 -17.00 4.09 -4.55
C TYR A 135 -18.04 5.17 -4.23
N ARG A 136 -19.09 5.33 -5.05
CA ARG A 136 -20.16 6.32 -4.82
C ARG A 136 -21.15 5.88 -3.75
N THR A 137 -21.34 4.57 -3.59
CA THR A 137 -22.26 4.00 -2.60
C THR A 137 -21.56 3.63 -1.31
N TRP A 138 -20.23 3.76 -1.26
CA TRP A 138 -19.46 3.49 -0.07
C TRP A 138 -19.62 4.63 0.95
N THR A 139 -19.86 4.25 2.21
CA THR A 139 -19.91 5.16 3.36
C THR A 139 -18.94 4.66 4.42
N LYS A 140 -18.29 5.57 5.13
CA LYS A 140 -17.39 5.18 6.22
C LYS A 140 -18.19 4.51 7.33
N LYS A 141 -17.81 3.27 7.68
CA LYS A 141 -18.36 2.61 8.86
C LYS A 141 -17.90 3.38 10.09
N GLN A 142 -18.84 3.98 10.81
CA GLN A 142 -18.56 4.52 12.13
C GLN A 142 -18.41 3.34 13.10
N ASN A 143 -17.29 3.28 13.81
CA ASN A 143 -17.18 2.36 14.95
C ASN A 143 -18.15 2.85 16.02
N PRO A 144 -19.10 2.03 16.50
CA PRO A 144 -20.09 2.45 17.49
C PRO A 144 -19.53 2.67 18.92
N ASP A 145 -18.21 2.67 19.11
CA ASP A 145 -17.57 2.72 20.43
C ASP A 145 -17.04 4.11 20.86
N ALA A 146 -17.47 5.16 20.16
CA ALA A 146 -17.22 6.54 20.57
C ALA A 146 -18.47 7.19 21.19
N THR A 147 -19.15 6.48 22.09
CA THR A 147 -20.12 7.13 22.99
C THR A 147 -19.32 7.89 24.04
N VAL A 148 -19.17 9.19 23.81
CA VAL A 148 -18.70 10.14 24.81
C VAL A 148 -19.76 10.25 25.91
N ASP A 149 -19.57 9.51 27.00
CA ASP A 149 -20.25 9.79 28.27
C ASP A 149 -19.78 11.14 28.81
N ALA A 150 -20.39 12.21 28.33
CA ALA A 150 -20.20 13.56 28.82
C ALA A 150 -21.33 13.93 29.79
N ALA A 151 -21.28 13.36 31.01
CA ALA A 151 -21.94 13.93 32.19
C ALA A 151 -21.29 13.37 33.47
N GLY A 152 -20.52 14.18 34.20
CA GLY A 152 -20.19 13.84 35.59
C GLY A 152 -18.85 14.30 36.15
N VAL A 153 -18.73 15.59 36.44
CA VAL A 153 -18.17 16.17 37.69
C VAL A 153 -16.73 15.82 38.12
N HIS A 154 -15.96 16.89 38.31
CA HIS A 154 -14.61 16.90 38.85
C HIS A 154 -14.64 16.71 40.38
N SER A 155 -13.95 15.72 40.90
CA SER A 155 -13.28 15.71 42.21
C SER A 155 -12.33 14.50 42.19
N GLY A 156 -11.04 14.58 42.44
CA GLY A 156 -10.36 15.22 43.56
C GLY A 156 -9.76 14.09 44.40
N SER A 157 -8.50 13.72 44.15
CA SER A 157 -7.53 13.20 45.15
C SER A 157 -6.30 12.59 44.48
N ARG A 158 -5.25 13.39 44.29
CA ARG A 158 -3.89 12.90 44.04
C ARG A 158 -3.07 13.11 45.33
N LYS A 159 -3.17 12.17 46.27
CA LYS A 159 -2.25 12.07 47.41
C LYS A 159 -1.01 11.32 46.94
N GLY A 160 0.13 12.00 46.94
CA GLY A 160 1.43 11.39 46.66
C GLY A 160 1.97 10.59 47.84
N LYS A 161 2.97 9.73 47.56
CA LYS A 161 4.19 9.66 48.37
C LYS A 161 5.33 9.02 47.58
N SER A 162 6.34 9.84 47.34
CA SER A 162 7.73 9.45 47.11
C SER A 162 8.29 8.86 48.40
N THR A 163 9.02 7.74 48.31
CA THR A 163 10.28 7.52 49.04
C THR A 163 11.11 6.48 48.28
N GLN A 164 12.33 6.85 47.89
CA GLN A 164 13.40 5.93 47.49
C GLN A 164 13.94 5.20 48.72
N GLU A 165 14.20 3.89 48.66
CA GLU A 165 15.34 3.26 49.36
C GLU A 165 15.75 1.94 48.65
N THR A 166 17.06 1.74 48.49
CA THR A 166 17.77 0.49 48.13
C THR A 166 19.00 0.42 49.06
N PRO A 167 19.70 -0.73 49.21
CA PRO A 167 19.35 -2.08 49.68
C PRO A 167 20.22 -2.44 50.94
N PRO A 168 20.35 -3.72 51.41
CA PRO A 168 21.39 -4.60 50.83
C PRO A 168 21.13 -6.14 50.87
N ASN A 169 21.81 -6.82 49.94
CA ASN A 169 22.43 -8.16 49.99
C ASN A 169 21.66 -9.40 50.50
N GLY A 170 21.50 -10.37 49.60
CA GLY A 170 21.28 -11.79 49.91
C GLY A 170 21.68 -12.67 48.73
N ILE A 171 22.76 -13.42 48.91
CA ILE A 171 23.45 -14.29 47.95
C ILE A 171 22.62 -15.54 47.66
N HIS A 172 22.40 -15.89 46.39
CA HIS A 172 22.21 -17.29 46.00
C HIS A 172 22.96 -17.62 44.70
N SER A 173 23.95 -18.47 44.88
CA SER A 173 24.74 -19.18 43.90
C SER A 173 23.91 -20.20 43.11
N GLY A 174 24.13 -20.28 41.80
CA GLY A 174 23.64 -21.37 40.95
C GLY A 174 24.38 -21.36 39.62
N SER A 175 25.49 -22.06 39.56
CA SER A 175 26.45 -22.14 38.45
C SER A 175 25.91 -22.88 37.20
N ARG A 176 26.65 -22.70 36.10
CA ARG A 176 26.86 -23.58 34.92
C ARG A 176 25.89 -23.34 33.73
N SER A 177 26.31 -23.10 32.49
CA SER A 177 27.62 -23.24 31.82
C SER A 177 27.66 -22.32 30.60
N ASP A 178 28.71 -21.52 30.43
CA ASP A 178 29.06 -20.93 29.12
C ASP A 178 30.49 -21.37 28.78
N ARG A 179 30.61 -22.16 27.71
CA ARG A 179 31.87 -22.61 27.13
C ARG A 179 32.01 -21.97 25.74
N LEU A 180 32.80 -20.89 25.74
CA LEU A 180 33.89 -20.51 24.82
C LEU A 180 33.68 -20.41 23.29
N THR A 181 34.47 -19.44 22.78
CA THR A 181 34.99 -19.20 21.42
C THR A 181 34.12 -18.34 20.50
N GLY A 182 34.63 -17.29 19.83
CA GLY A 182 36.00 -16.81 19.69
C GLY A 182 36.04 -15.43 19.03
N SER A 183 37.18 -14.78 19.22
CA SER A 183 37.59 -13.43 18.81
C SER A 183 37.61 -13.19 17.29
N ASN A 184 37.22 -11.97 16.90
CA ASN A 184 37.42 -11.39 15.58
C ASN A 184 38.78 -10.68 15.44
N GLY A 185 39.38 -10.79 14.24
CA GLY A 185 40.34 -9.85 13.64
C GLY A 185 41.78 -9.98 14.15
N VAL A 186 42.85 -9.84 13.36
CA VAL A 186 43.12 -9.15 12.08
C VAL A 186 44.49 -9.68 11.61
N ARG A 187 44.75 -9.86 10.29
CA ARG A 187 46.00 -9.41 9.62
C ARG A 187 46.08 -9.73 8.11
N SER A 188 46.58 -8.73 7.40
CA SER A 188 46.93 -8.63 5.98
C SER A 188 48.07 -9.54 5.50
N GLY A 189 48.19 -9.68 4.17
CA GLY A 189 49.40 -10.07 3.43
C GLY A 189 49.09 -11.14 2.38
N SER A 190 48.97 -10.82 1.08
CA SER A 190 50.03 -10.61 0.07
C SER A 190 50.35 -11.89 -0.72
N THR A 191 50.35 -11.77 -2.07
CA THR A 191 51.10 -12.55 -3.10
C THR A 191 50.83 -14.06 -3.18
N PHE A 192 50.60 -14.72 -4.32
CA PHE A 192 50.85 -14.50 -5.75
C PHE A 192 49.63 -14.99 -6.57
#